data_AF-A0A0L8KSR3-F1
#
_entry.id   AF-A0A0L8KSR3-F1
#
_cell.length_a   1.000
_cell.length_b   1.000
_cell.length_c   1.000
_cell.angle_alpha   90.00
_cell.angle_beta   90.00
_cell.angle_gamma   90.00
#
_symmetry.space_group_name_H-M   'P 1'
#
loop_
_entity.id
_entity.type
_entity.pdbx_description
1 polymer ?
#
loop_
_entity_poly.entity_id
_entity_poly.type
_entity_poly.pdbx_seq_one_letter_code
_entity_poly.pdbx_strand_id
1 'polypeptide(L)'
;MFGERSGSDLSSVGFDSAWCATDLGEYRPCRYTYEYYPYESLPPLDSTEFTGAFQWLGGTGGPVPEQVTVLNRLAESLAAKGLTLPRDFVTFQADSKLHCSLDEVSVTCCWTDISEPLPSPVEPGAFLVRFLRDQQDCVIWYLYLRPSGEAFVVHSYLDYEYEYEARRDGEETETDLDDPEEQRAAILWCASSFEEFAHRFWIENRLWHALNGNDLSGLEPQVRDYLRHYAPPGISA
;
A
#
# COMPACT_ATOMS: atom_id res chain seq x y z
N MET A 1 2.36 30.20 -14.99
CA MET A 1 2.97 29.15 -15.83
C MET A 1 3.35 28.05 -14.86
N PHE A 2 2.38 27.21 -14.50
CA PHE A 2 2.56 26.12 -13.54
C PHE A 2 2.78 24.86 -14.36
N GLY A 3 3.97 24.26 -14.20
CA GLY A 3 4.33 23.03 -14.88
C GLY A 3 3.51 21.87 -14.35
N GLU A 4 2.89 21.14 -15.26
CA GLU A 4 2.35 19.81 -15.04
C GLU A 4 3.48 18.92 -14.49
N ARG A 5 3.33 18.44 -13.24
CA ARG A 5 4.14 17.31 -12.77
C ARG A 5 3.55 16.05 -13.40
N SER A 6 4.10 15.71 -14.56
CA SER A 6 3.98 14.38 -15.16
C SER A 6 4.47 13.33 -14.15
N GLY A 7 3.82 12.18 -14.07
CA GLY A 7 4.13 11.06 -13.15
C GLY A 7 5.46 10.35 -13.43
N SER A 8 6.52 11.10 -13.73
CA SER A 8 7.87 10.61 -14.01
C SER A 8 8.89 10.92 -12.92
N ASP A 9 8.50 11.54 -11.80
CA ASP A 9 9.33 11.50 -10.57
C ASP A 9 9.05 10.16 -9.86
N LEU A 10 9.37 9.07 -10.56
CA LEU A 10 9.53 7.75 -9.97
C LEU A 10 10.51 7.89 -8.80
N SER A 11 10.20 7.26 -7.66
CA SER A 11 10.99 7.30 -6.43
C SER A 11 12.49 7.42 -6.75
N SER A 12 13.20 8.40 -6.19
CA SER A 12 14.63 8.59 -6.52
C SER A 12 15.50 7.40 -6.13
N VAL A 13 14.91 6.41 -5.46
CA VAL A 13 15.48 5.12 -5.09
C VAL A 13 15.52 4.18 -6.28
N GLY A 14 14.72 4.37 -7.34
CA GLY A 14 14.76 3.63 -8.60
C GLY A 14 14.08 2.25 -8.55
N PHE A 15 12.97 2.14 -7.81
CA PHE A 15 12.09 0.96 -7.84
C PHE A 15 11.21 0.98 -9.10
N ASP A 16 10.96 -0.20 -9.66
CA ASP A 16 9.92 -0.37 -10.66
C ASP A 16 8.54 -0.14 -10.02
N SER A 17 7.61 0.44 -10.78
CA SER A 17 6.26 0.74 -10.30
C SER A 17 5.26 -0.31 -10.76
N ALA A 18 4.54 -0.91 -9.82
CA ALA A 18 3.44 -1.81 -10.15
C ALA A 18 2.41 -1.86 -9.02
N TRP A 19 1.16 -2.06 -9.40
CA TRP A 19 0.06 -2.30 -8.47
C TRP A 19 -0.23 -3.79 -8.37
N CYS A 20 0.02 -4.37 -7.20
CA CYS A 20 -0.32 -5.77 -6.90
C CYS A 20 -1.78 -5.86 -6.44
N ALA A 21 -2.61 -6.51 -7.25
CA ALA A 21 -4.04 -6.69 -6.93
C ALA A 21 -4.62 -7.95 -7.58
N THR A 22 -5.85 -8.28 -7.17
CA THR A 22 -6.66 -9.34 -7.78
C THR A 22 -7.38 -8.83 -9.04
N ASP A 23 -8.19 -9.71 -9.64
CA ASP A 23 -9.03 -9.41 -10.78
C ASP A 23 -10.11 -8.36 -10.46
N LEU A 24 -10.71 -7.79 -11.49
CA LEU A 24 -11.99 -7.08 -11.43
C LEU A 24 -12.92 -7.69 -12.49
N GLY A 25 -13.03 -9.02 -12.49
CA GLY A 25 -13.74 -9.79 -13.50
C GLY A 25 -13.22 -9.54 -14.92
N GLU A 26 -14.14 -9.34 -15.85
CA GLU A 26 -13.82 -9.08 -17.26
C GLU A 26 -13.17 -7.71 -17.51
N TYR A 27 -13.28 -6.77 -16.55
CA TYR A 27 -12.71 -5.43 -16.67
C TYR A 27 -11.19 -5.44 -16.52
N ARG A 28 -10.67 -6.27 -15.60
CA ARG A 28 -9.24 -6.44 -15.38
C ARG A 28 -8.95 -7.88 -14.95
N PRO A 29 -8.56 -8.77 -15.87
CA PRO A 29 -8.32 -10.16 -15.54
C PRO A 29 -7.04 -10.33 -14.72
N CYS A 30 -7.03 -11.34 -13.86
CA CYS A 30 -5.85 -11.78 -13.08
C CYS A 30 -5.55 -13.24 -13.41
N ARG A 31 -4.27 -13.59 -13.62
CA ARG A 31 -3.84 -14.97 -13.91
C ARG A 31 -3.76 -15.87 -12.67
N TYR A 32 -3.51 -15.28 -11.51
CA TYR A 32 -3.32 -15.96 -10.23
C TYR A 32 -4.17 -15.29 -9.15
N THR A 33 -3.83 -15.45 -7.87
CA THR A 33 -4.43 -14.65 -6.78
C THR A 33 -4.11 -13.16 -6.95
N TYR A 34 -2.87 -12.87 -7.35
CA TYR A 34 -2.37 -11.52 -7.61
C TYR A 34 -1.71 -11.43 -8.98
N GLU A 35 -1.78 -10.23 -9.55
CA GLU A 35 -1.00 -9.83 -10.72
C GLU A 35 -0.42 -8.44 -10.49
N TYR A 36 0.72 -8.15 -11.13
CA TYR A 36 1.38 -6.85 -11.08
C TYR A 36 0.94 -6.02 -12.28
N TYR A 37 -0.01 -5.13 -12.05
CA TYR A 37 -0.51 -4.23 -13.09
C TYR A 37 0.43 -3.04 -13.26
N PRO A 38 0.78 -2.64 -14.50
CA PRO A 38 1.55 -1.43 -14.75
C PRO A 38 0.85 -0.23 -14.12
N TYR A 39 1.59 0.60 -13.38
CA TYR A 39 1.00 1.67 -12.60
C TYR A 39 0.27 2.71 -13.49
N GLU A 40 0.78 2.95 -14.70
CA GLU A 40 0.18 3.81 -15.71
C GLU A 40 -1.15 3.29 -16.28
N SER A 41 -1.46 2.00 -16.07
CA SER A 41 -2.74 1.42 -16.47
C SER A 41 -3.87 1.69 -15.48
N LEU A 42 -3.55 2.18 -14.28
CA LEU A 42 -4.51 2.39 -13.21
C LEU A 42 -5.35 3.66 -13.43
N PRO A 43 -6.59 3.71 -12.90
CA PRO A 43 -7.38 4.92 -12.90
C PRO A 43 -6.61 6.06 -12.22
N PRO A 44 -6.52 7.24 -12.84
CA PRO A 44 -5.86 8.38 -12.24
C PRO A 44 -6.63 8.81 -10.99
N LEU A 45 -5.88 9.19 -9.94
CA LEU A 45 -6.43 9.72 -8.70
C LEU A 45 -6.00 11.17 -8.55
N ASP A 46 -6.90 12.02 -8.05
CA ASP A 46 -6.56 13.40 -7.72
C ASP A 46 -5.86 13.44 -6.35
N SER A 47 -4.54 13.62 -6.36
CA SER A 47 -3.74 13.68 -5.14
C SER A 47 -4.18 14.79 -4.18
N THR A 48 -4.90 15.82 -4.65
CA THR A 48 -5.39 16.91 -3.80
C THR A 48 -6.53 16.49 -2.88
N GLU A 49 -7.18 15.35 -3.15
CA GLU A 49 -8.21 14.78 -2.27
C GLU A 49 -7.62 14.05 -1.06
N PHE A 50 -6.34 13.65 -1.12
CA PHE A 50 -5.64 12.92 -0.06
C PHE A 50 -4.99 13.87 0.95
N THR A 51 -5.78 14.24 1.95
CA THR A 51 -5.43 15.26 2.97
C THR A 51 -4.99 14.66 4.32
N GLY A 52 -5.00 13.33 4.44
CA GLY A 52 -4.87 12.55 5.65
C GLY A 52 -6.15 12.48 6.49
N ALA A 53 -7.28 13.01 5.98
CA ALA A 53 -8.55 13.05 6.70
C ALA A 53 -9.54 11.96 6.26
N PHE A 54 -9.25 11.20 5.20
CA PHE A 54 -10.04 10.06 4.74
C PHE A 54 -11.53 10.41 4.54
N GLN A 55 -11.82 11.56 3.92
CA GLN A 55 -13.20 12.04 3.71
C GLN A 55 -14.02 11.06 2.87
N TRP A 56 -13.37 10.34 1.96
CA TRP A 56 -13.99 9.29 1.15
C TRP A 56 -14.42 8.05 1.97
N LEU A 57 -13.92 7.88 3.20
CA LEU A 57 -14.41 6.90 4.20
C LEU A 57 -15.38 7.51 5.23
N GLY A 58 -15.89 8.72 4.98
CA GLY A 58 -16.76 9.43 5.93
C GLY A 58 -16.00 10.14 7.07
N GLY A 59 -14.68 10.31 6.90
CA GLY A 59 -13.82 11.08 7.79
C GLY A 59 -13.45 10.36 9.10
N THR A 60 -12.74 11.08 9.97
CA THR A 60 -12.20 10.56 11.23
C THR A 60 -13.28 10.37 12.31
N GLY A 61 -13.03 9.42 13.20
CA GLY A 61 -13.72 9.18 14.46
C GLY A 61 -12.90 9.69 15.66
N GLY A 62 -12.90 8.88 16.72
CA GLY A 62 -12.09 9.12 17.91
C GLY A 62 -10.84 8.23 17.90
N PRO A 63 -9.81 8.57 18.68
CA PRO A 63 -8.61 7.74 18.77
C PRO A 63 -8.89 6.43 19.50
N VAL A 64 -8.28 5.34 19.02
CA VAL A 64 -8.20 4.04 19.70
C VAL A 64 -6.96 4.07 20.61
N PRO A 65 -7.11 4.11 21.95
CA PRO A 65 -5.97 4.34 22.86
C PRO A 65 -4.84 3.32 22.74
N GLU A 66 -5.18 2.06 22.47
CA GLU A 66 -4.21 0.97 22.27
C GLU A 66 -3.37 1.22 21.00
N GLN A 67 -4.02 1.56 19.88
CA GLN A 67 -3.31 1.87 18.64
C GLN A 67 -2.46 3.13 18.75
N VAL A 68 -2.94 4.17 19.44
CA VAL A 68 -2.12 5.37 19.74
C VAL A 68 -0.86 4.98 20.52
N THR A 69 -0.97 4.06 21.47
CA THR A 69 0.18 3.60 22.25
C THR A 69 1.19 2.84 21.38
N VAL A 70 0.73 1.95 20.50
CA VAL A 70 1.57 1.21 19.55
C VAL A 70 2.29 2.19 18.61
N LEU A 71 1.56 3.11 18.00
CA LEU A 71 2.10 4.09 17.05
C LEU A 71 3.08 5.07 17.70
N ASN A 72 2.86 5.45 18.96
CA ASN A 72 3.80 6.29 19.69
C ASN A 72 5.14 5.58 19.90
N ARG A 73 5.14 4.28 20.26
CA ARG A 73 6.37 3.50 20.41
C ARG A 73 7.11 3.37 19.08
N LEU A 74 6.38 3.07 18.00
CA LEU A 74 6.95 3.01 16.66
C LEU A 74 7.55 4.37 16.24
N ALA A 75 6.84 5.47 16.50
CA ALA A 75 7.31 6.81 16.21
C ALA A 75 8.57 7.16 17.03
N GLU A 76 8.67 6.75 18.29
CA GLU A 76 9.88 6.89 19.11
C GLU A 76 11.06 6.10 18.53
N SER A 77 10.84 4.84 18.13
CA SER A 77 11.84 3.98 17.46
C SER A 77 12.36 4.60 16.15
N LEU A 78 11.47 5.20 15.35
CA LEU A 78 11.82 5.90 14.10
C LEU A 78 12.51 7.24 14.37
N ALA A 79 12.07 8.00 15.36
CA ALA A 79 12.67 9.27 15.73
C ALA A 79 14.12 9.10 16.20
N ALA A 80 14.42 8.01 16.93
CA ALA A 80 15.80 7.64 17.28
C ALA A 80 16.70 7.39 16.06
N LYS A 81 16.12 7.16 14.89
CA LYS A 81 16.79 6.96 13.59
C LYS A 81 16.71 8.20 12.69
N GLY A 82 16.13 9.31 13.16
CA GLY A 82 15.95 10.53 12.39
C GLY A 82 14.79 10.50 11.39
N LEU A 83 13.83 9.59 11.57
CA LEU A 83 12.67 9.41 10.69
C LEU A 83 11.36 9.76 11.40
N THR A 84 10.31 9.98 10.61
CA THR A 84 8.96 10.28 11.09
C THR A 84 7.91 9.46 10.34
N LEU A 85 6.86 9.06 11.05
CA LEU A 85 5.71 8.42 10.40
C LEU A 85 4.89 9.45 9.59
N PRO A 86 4.37 9.06 8.41
CA PRO A 86 3.41 9.86 7.65
C PRO A 86 2.14 10.14 8.47
N ARG A 87 1.62 11.36 8.35
CA ARG A 87 0.45 11.80 9.12
C ARG A 87 -0.82 11.00 8.76
N ASP A 88 -1.01 10.73 7.48
CA ASP A 88 -2.14 9.95 6.97
C ASP A 88 -2.11 8.52 7.53
N PHE A 89 -0.94 7.88 7.56
CA PHE A 89 -0.75 6.57 8.18
C PHE A 89 -1.12 6.58 9.67
N VAL A 90 -0.57 7.52 10.44
CA VAL A 90 -0.87 7.63 11.89
C VAL A 90 -2.36 7.87 12.10
N THR A 91 -2.97 8.73 11.27
CA THR A 91 -4.40 9.03 11.36
C THR A 91 -5.23 7.78 11.12
N PHE A 92 -4.94 7.03 10.05
CA PHE A 92 -5.69 5.82 9.71
C PHE A 92 -5.59 4.75 10.79
N GLN A 93 -4.37 4.48 11.27
CA GLN A 93 -4.12 3.40 12.20
C GLN A 93 -4.61 3.71 13.62
N ALA A 94 -4.65 4.98 14.01
CA ALA A 94 -5.11 5.40 15.33
C ALA A 94 -6.62 5.61 15.43
N ASP A 95 -7.36 5.71 14.32
CA ASP A 95 -8.74 6.19 14.32
C ASP A 95 -9.77 5.05 14.35
N SER A 96 -10.78 5.17 15.22
CA SER A 96 -11.78 4.12 15.45
C SER A 96 -12.69 3.81 14.27
N LYS A 97 -12.80 4.71 13.27
CA LYS A 97 -13.59 4.46 12.05
C LYS A 97 -12.74 3.94 10.90
N LEU A 98 -11.43 4.14 10.95
CA LEU A 98 -10.52 3.87 9.84
C LEU A 98 -9.70 2.60 10.09
N HIS A 99 -9.26 2.40 11.33
CA HIS A 99 -8.50 1.22 11.74
C HIS A 99 -9.27 -0.06 11.37
N CYS A 100 -8.56 -1.06 10.83
CA CYS A 100 -9.11 -2.31 10.27
C CYS A 100 -9.98 -2.17 9.01
N SER A 101 -10.26 -0.97 8.49
CA SER A 101 -11.16 -0.86 7.32
C SER A 101 -10.60 -1.48 6.03
N LEU A 102 -9.28 -1.67 5.92
CA LEU A 102 -8.67 -2.45 4.83
C LEU A 102 -8.86 -3.95 5.03
N ASP A 103 -8.67 -4.43 6.27
CA ASP A 103 -8.87 -5.81 6.67
C ASP A 103 -10.31 -6.27 6.36
N GLU A 104 -11.28 -5.43 6.68
CA GLU A 104 -12.72 -5.71 6.53
C GLU A 104 -13.14 -5.90 5.06
N VAL A 105 -12.52 -5.17 4.13
CA VAL A 105 -12.87 -5.26 2.70
C VAL A 105 -12.05 -6.31 1.96
N SER A 106 -10.90 -6.73 2.50
CA SER A 106 -9.94 -7.58 1.80
C SER A 106 -10.56 -8.89 1.29
N VAL A 107 -10.34 -9.18 0.01
CA VAL A 107 -10.83 -10.41 -0.65
C VAL A 107 -9.87 -11.59 -0.52
N THR A 108 -8.61 -11.32 -0.16
CA THR A 108 -7.54 -12.31 0.06
C THR A 108 -7.20 -12.47 1.55
N CYS A 109 -8.08 -11.96 2.43
CA CYS A 109 -7.84 -11.97 3.88
C CYS A 109 -6.55 -11.25 4.32
N CYS A 110 -6.14 -10.20 3.62
CA CYS A 110 -5.13 -9.28 4.11
C CYS A 110 -5.55 -8.70 5.47
N TRP A 111 -4.56 -8.51 6.35
CA TRP A 111 -4.78 -7.98 7.69
C TRP A 111 -3.69 -7.00 8.08
N THR A 112 -4.04 -6.06 8.95
CA THR A 112 -3.13 -5.03 9.44
C THR A 112 -2.10 -5.65 10.37
N ASP A 113 -0.83 -5.61 9.95
CA ASP A 113 0.31 -6.13 10.70
C ASP A 113 1.44 -5.10 10.71
N ILE A 114 1.58 -4.38 11.83
CA ILE A 114 2.55 -3.29 11.96
C ILE A 114 3.85 -3.81 12.56
N SER A 115 4.94 -3.82 11.77
CA SER A 115 6.27 -4.24 12.24
C SER A 115 7.00 -3.13 13.00
N GLU A 116 8.07 -3.51 13.71
CA GLU A 116 9.13 -2.57 14.07
C GLU A 116 9.84 -2.02 12.80
N PRO A 117 10.59 -0.91 12.89
CA PRO A 117 11.31 -0.37 11.74
C PRO A 117 12.40 -1.34 11.25
N LEU A 118 12.25 -1.82 10.03
CA LEU A 118 13.19 -2.70 9.36
C LEU A 118 14.14 -1.85 8.50
N PRO A 119 15.47 -2.04 8.55
CA PRO A 119 16.37 -1.29 7.66
C PRO A 119 16.03 -1.57 6.20
N SER A 120 16.12 -0.57 5.32
CA SER A 120 16.01 -0.82 3.88
C SER A 120 17.24 -1.59 3.40
N PRO A 121 17.07 -2.66 2.60
CA PRO A 121 18.20 -3.36 1.98
C PRO A 121 18.78 -2.58 0.78
N VAL A 122 18.08 -1.54 0.29
CA VAL A 122 18.45 -0.85 -0.97
C VAL A 122 19.03 0.55 -0.72
N GLU A 123 18.58 1.25 0.32
CA GLU A 123 19.01 2.63 0.60
C GLU A 123 19.47 2.78 2.06
N PRO A 124 20.77 3.05 2.30
CA PRO A 124 21.30 3.26 3.64
C PRO A 124 20.57 4.39 4.38
N GLY A 125 20.10 4.09 5.59
CA GLY A 125 19.39 5.04 6.45
C GLY A 125 17.88 5.13 6.18
N ALA A 126 17.38 4.55 5.08
CA ALA A 126 15.95 4.36 4.89
C ALA A 126 15.46 3.13 5.67
N PHE A 127 14.17 3.13 6.01
CA PHE A 127 13.53 2.05 6.76
C PHE A 127 12.18 1.67 6.13
N LEU A 128 11.84 0.40 6.26
CA LEU A 128 10.55 -0.17 5.94
C LEU A 128 9.74 -0.32 7.24
N VAL A 129 8.43 -0.12 7.15
CA VAL A 129 7.46 -0.50 8.19
C VAL A 129 6.37 -1.31 7.51
N ARG A 130 6.31 -2.62 7.81
CA ARG A 130 5.20 -3.47 7.36
C ARG A 130 3.93 -2.91 7.95
N PHE A 131 2.85 -2.87 7.19
CA PHE A 131 1.56 -2.44 7.73
C PHE A 131 0.37 -3.29 7.28
N LEU A 132 0.53 -4.08 6.21
CA LEU A 132 -0.50 -4.95 5.69
C LEU A 132 0.20 -6.15 5.05
N ARG A 133 -0.35 -7.34 5.24
CA ARG A 133 0.11 -8.56 4.56
C ARG A 133 -1.06 -9.43 4.17
N ASP A 134 -0.89 -10.15 3.07
CA ASP A 134 -1.79 -11.24 2.67
C ASP A 134 -1.73 -12.42 3.67
N GLN A 135 -2.79 -13.21 3.79
CA GLN A 135 -2.83 -14.33 4.74
C GLN A 135 -1.83 -15.45 4.42
N GLN A 136 -1.36 -15.53 3.17
CA GLN A 136 -0.40 -16.53 2.69
C GLN A 136 0.97 -15.92 2.43
N ASP A 137 1.17 -14.66 2.83
CA ASP A 137 2.40 -13.90 2.60
C ASP A 137 2.84 -13.81 1.14
N CYS A 138 1.89 -13.93 0.21
CA CYS A 138 2.17 -13.80 -1.22
C CYS A 138 2.49 -12.36 -1.62
N VAL A 139 2.06 -11.38 -0.81
CA VAL A 139 2.38 -9.97 -0.96
C VAL A 139 2.31 -9.29 0.40
N ILE A 140 3.27 -8.41 0.64
CA ILE A 140 3.41 -7.67 1.87
C ILE A 140 3.64 -6.20 1.52
N TRP A 141 2.89 -5.31 2.17
CA TRP A 141 2.96 -3.87 1.93
C TRP A 141 3.69 -3.16 3.06
N TYR A 142 4.55 -2.24 2.65
CA TYR A 142 5.44 -1.48 3.53
C TYR A 142 5.31 0.01 3.27
N LEU A 143 5.42 0.80 4.32
CA LEU A 143 5.85 2.19 4.19
C LEU A 143 7.35 2.20 3.98
N TYR A 144 7.80 2.90 2.95
CA TYR A 144 9.21 3.19 2.72
C TYR A 144 9.51 4.61 3.24
N LEU A 145 10.36 4.73 4.25
CA LEU A 145 10.66 5.97 4.97
C LEU A 145 12.11 6.40 4.69
N ARG A 146 12.29 7.57 4.08
CA ARG A 146 13.61 8.05 3.65
C ARG A 146 14.19 9.09 4.61
N PRO A 147 15.53 9.18 4.73
CA PRO A 147 16.19 10.24 5.48
C PRO A 147 15.87 11.66 4.98
N SER A 148 15.44 11.80 3.71
CA SER A 148 14.99 13.06 3.12
C SER A 148 13.68 13.57 3.71
N GLY A 149 12.95 12.75 4.47
CA GLY A 149 11.59 13.00 4.93
C GLY A 149 10.51 12.58 3.93
N GLU A 150 10.90 12.08 2.76
CA GLU A 150 9.97 11.46 1.82
C GLU A 150 9.50 10.09 2.34
N ALA A 151 8.22 9.80 2.14
CA ALA A 151 7.63 8.51 2.45
C ALA A 151 6.61 8.12 1.37
N PHE A 152 6.58 6.83 1.04
CA PHE A 152 5.67 6.27 0.04
C PHE A 152 5.36 4.80 0.34
N VAL A 153 4.44 4.19 -0.39
CA VAL A 153 4.07 2.78 -0.23
C VAL A 153 4.79 1.93 -1.26
N VAL A 154 5.34 0.80 -0.81
CA VAL A 154 5.90 -0.26 -1.66
C VAL A 154 5.26 -1.59 -1.30
N HIS A 155 5.37 -2.57 -2.19
CA HIS A 155 5.10 -3.97 -1.86
C HIS A 155 6.28 -4.86 -2.24
N SER A 156 6.34 -6.03 -1.60
CA SER A 156 7.31 -7.08 -1.87
C SER A 156 6.64 -8.45 -1.66
N TYR A 157 7.19 -9.47 -2.30
CA TYR A 157 6.87 -10.87 -2.00
C TYR A 157 7.69 -11.42 -0.82
N LEU A 158 8.71 -10.67 -0.36
CA LEU A 158 9.58 -11.06 0.76
C LEU A 158 9.05 -10.50 2.08
N ASP A 159 9.02 -11.34 3.12
CA ASP A 159 8.87 -10.87 4.50
C ASP A 159 10.24 -10.45 5.05
N TYR A 160 10.56 -9.16 4.92
CA TYR A 160 11.86 -8.64 5.36
C TYR A 160 12.17 -8.85 6.84
N GLU A 161 11.16 -8.97 7.71
CA GLU A 161 11.40 -9.30 9.11
C GLU A 161 11.97 -10.72 9.23
N TYR A 162 11.32 -11.68 8.56
CA TYR A 162 11.78 -13.06 8.49
C TYR A 162 13.17 -13.18 7.85
N GLU A 163 13.40 -12.50 6.72
CA GLU A 163 14.71 -12.50 6.04
C GLU A 163 15.84 -12.00 6.96
N TYR A 164 15.58 -10.95 7.76
CA TYR A 164 16.57 -10.45 8.71
C TYR A 164 16.78 -11.37 9.91
N GLU A 165 15.74 -12.06 10.38
CA GLU A 165 15.85 -13.07 11.43
C GLU A 165 16.65 -14.28 10.95
N ALA A 166 16.33 -14.83 9.78
CA ALA A 166 17.04 -15.93 9.15
C ALA A 166 18.53 -15.61 9.00
N ARG A 167 18.87 -14.43 8.45
CA ARG A 167 20.27 -13.97 8.34
C ARG A 167 20.97 -13.89 9.70
N ARG A 168 20.30 -13.35 10.72
CA ARG A 168 20.87 -13.21 12.07
C ARG A 168 21.17 -14.58 12.68
N ASP A 169 20.31 -15.54 12.43
CA ASP A 169 20.38 -16.88 13.02
C ASP A 169 21.25 -17.84 12.18
N GLY A 170 21.76 -17.36 11.03
CA GLY A 170 22.64 -18.10 10.12
C GLY A 170 21.90 -19.11 9.25
N GLU A 171 20.60 -18.90 9.06
CA GLU A 171 19.73 -19.67 8.18
C GLU A 171 19.78 -19.12 6.75
N GLU A 172 19.28 -19.91 5.79
CA GLU A 172 19.19 -19.50 4.38
C GLU A 172 18.03 -18.51 4.20
N THR A 173 18.32 -17.36 3.59
CA THR A 173 17.35 -16.35 3.18
C THR A 173 16.76 -16.69 1.81
N GLU A 174 15.56 -16.20 1.48
CA GLU A 174 14.98 -16.42 0.16
C GLU A 174 15.77 -15.71 -0.95
N THR A 175 16.41 -14.58 -0.61
CA THR A 175 17.23 -13.78 -1.53
C THR A 175 18.55 -13.36 -0.88
N ASP A 176 19.53 -12.91 -1.68
CA ASP A 176 20.74 -12.30 -1.14
C ASP A 176 20.43 -10.88 -0.67
N LEU A 177 20.35 -10.70 0.65
CA LEU A 177 20.12 -9.40 1.28
C LEU A 177 21.25 -8.38 1.04
N ASP A 178 22.42 -8.84 0.62
CA ASP A 178 23.57 -8.00 0.30
C ASP A 178 23.67 -7.65 -1.20
N ASP A 179 22.78 -8.20 -2.06
CA ASP A 179 22.67 -7.86 -3.50
C ASP A 179 21.65 -6.73 -3.72
N PRO A 180 22.08 -5.47 -3.96
CA PRO A 180 21.15 -4.36 -4.11
C PRO A 180 20.31 -4.40 -5.39
N GLU A 181 20.73 -5.14 -6.41
CA GLU A 181 19.95 -5.29 -7.66
C GLU A 181 18.81 -6.27 -7.45
N GLU A 182 19.06 -7.40 -6.79
CA GLU A 182 18.03 -8.37 -6.41
C GLU A 182 17.00 -7.75 -5.46
N GLN A 183 17.47 -7.04 -4.43
CA GLN A 183 16.58 -6.39 -3.44
C GLN A 183 15.74 -5.27 -4.04
N ARG A 184 16.28 -4.55 -5.03
CA ARG A 184 15.53 -3.52 -5.77
C ARG A 184 14.47 -4.13 -6.68
N ALA A 185 14.73 -5.30 -7.26
CA ALA A 185 13.75 -6.02 -8.07
C ALA A 185 12.63 -6.63 -7.21
N ALA A 186 12.92 -6.97 -5.95
CA ALA A 186 11.92 -7.49 -5.01
C ALA A 186 10.97 -6.43 -4.46
N ILE A 187 11.38 -5.16 -4.42
CA ILE A 187 10.57 -4.04 -3.91
C ILE A 187 9.99 -3.24 -5.07
N LEU A 188 8.65 -3.19 -5.16
CA LEU A 188 7.96 -2.41 -6.18
C LEU A 188 7.23 -1.21 -5.57
N TRP A 189 7.39 -0.05 -6.20
CA TRP A 189 6.69 1.16 -5.82
C TRP A 189 5.20 1.06 -6.16
N CYS A 190 4.35 1.46 -5.21
CA CYS A 190 2.91 1.17 -5.23
C CYS A 190 2.03 2.43 -5.21
N ALA A 191 2.35 3.41 -4.36
CA ALA A 191 1.57 4.65 -4.24
C ALA A 191 2.40 5.77 -3.60
N SER A 192 2.05 7.02 -3.89
CA SER A 192 2.79 8.19 -3.39
C SER A 192 2.54 8.51 -1.92
N SER A 193 1.42 8.04 -1.36
CA SER A 193 1.05 8.19 0.04
C SER A 193 0.31 6.95 0.55
N PHE A 194 0.15 6.84 1.86
CA PHE A 194 -0.64 5.76 2.44
C PHE A 194 -2.13 5.95 2.12
N GLU A 195 -2.64 7.18 2.16
CA GLU A 195 -4.06 7.41 1.83
C GLU A 195 -4.40 7.08 0.37
N GLU A 196 -3.50 7.36 -0.58
CA GLU A 196 -3.68 6.96 -1.98
C GLU A 196 -3.75 5.43 -2.12
N PHE A 197 -2.83 4.73 -1.46
CA PHE A 197 -2.84 3.27 -1.40
C PHE A 197 -4.17 2.74 -0.81
N ALA A 198 -4.57 3.26 0.35
CA ALA A 198 -5.76 2.84 1.06
C ALA A 198 -7.03 3.07 0.21
N HIS A 199 -7.13 4.22 -0.46
CA HIS A 199 -8.24 4.53 -1.35
C HIS A 199 -8.35 3.50 -2.48
N ARG A 200 -7.24 3.23 -3.17
CA ARG A 200 -7.21 2.27 -4.28
C ARG A 200 -7.52 0.86 -3.82
N PHE A 201 -6.87 0.41 -2.75
CA PHE A 201 -7.08 -0.92 -2.16
C PHE A 201 -8.55 -1.12 -1.77
N TRP A 202 -9.14 -0.13 -1.08
CA TRP A 202 -10.51 -0.20 -0.60
C TRP A 202 -11.53 -0.24 -1.75
N ILE A 203 -11.37 0.63 -2.76
CA ILE A 203 -12.26 0.65 -3.93
C ILE A 203 -12.20 -0.68 -4.68
N GLU A 204 -11.01 -1.20 -4.96
CA GLU A 204 -10.86 -2.41 -5.78
C GLU A 204 -11.39 -3.65 -5.08
N ASN A 205 -11.18 -3.80 -3.77
CA ASN A 205 -11.72 -4.92 -3.01
C ASN A 205 -13.26 -4.86 -2.92
N ARG A 206 -13.86 -3.67 -2.76
CA ARG A 206 -15.33 -3.51 -2.84
C ARG A 206 -15.88 -3.81 -4.22
N LEU A 207 -15.19 -3.39 -5.27
CA LEU A 207 -15.55 -3.70 -6.65
C LEU A 207 -15.53 -5.21 -6.89
N TRP A 208 -14.49 -5.90 -6.40
CA TRP A 208 -14.40 -7.36 -6.52
C TRP A 208 -15.61 -8.05 -5.86
N HIS A 209 -15.99 -7.67 -4.64
CA HIS A 209 -17.18 -8.22 -3.97
C HIS A 209 -18.46 -7.95 -4.75
N ALA A 210 -18.63 -6.73 -5.26
CA ALA A 210 -19.81 -6.34 -6.03
C ALA A 210 -19.92 -7.12 -7.37
N LEU A 211 -18.80 -7.34 -8.05
CA LEU A 211 -18.72 -8.10 -9.30
C LEU A 211 -19.00 -9.60 -9.06
N ASN A 212 -18.37 -10.20 -8.04
CA ASN A 212 -18.57 -11.62 -7.73
C ASN A 212 -19.95 -11.92 -7.11
N GLY A 213 -20.53 -10.95 -6.40
CA GLY A 213 -21.89 -10.99 -5.90
C GLY A 213 -22.97 -10.72 -6.96
N ASN A 214 -22.58 -10.29 -8.17
CA ASN A 214 -23.47 -9.79 -9.22
C ASN A 214 -24.40 -8.64 -8.76
N ASP A 215 -23.91 -7.75 -7.90
CA ASP A 215 -24.66 -6.60 -7.39
C ASP A 215 -23.83 -5.30 -7.47
N LEU A 216 -24.02 -4.58 -8.57
CA LEU A 216 -23.43 -3.25 -8.79
C LEU A 216 -24.39 -2.11 -8.39
N SER A 217 -25.61 -2.44 -7.94
CA SER A 217 -26.69 -1.47 -7.77
C SER A 217 -26.44 -0.51 -6.60
N GLY A 218 -25.71 -0.97 -5.58
CA GLY A 218 -25.32 -0.19 -4.40
C GLY A 218 -24.02 0.61 -4.53
N LEU A 219 -23.29 0.51 -5.66
CA LEU A 219 -22.02 1.21 -5.84
C LEU A 219 -22.20 2.71 -6.02
N GLU A 220 -21.37 3.48 -5.31
CA GLU A 220 -21.32 4.94 -5.43
C GLU A 220 -20.80 5.35 -6.83
N PRO A 221 -21.19 6.52 -7.37
CA PRO A 221 -20.78 6.96 -8.70
C PRO A 221 -19.26 6.92 -8.93
N GLN A 222 -18.48 7.37 -7.95
CA GLN A 222 -17.00 7.36 -8.01
C GLN A 222 -16.42 5.94 -8.20
N VAL A 223 -17.03 4.94 -7.57
CA VAL A 223 -16.58 3.54 -7.66
C VAL A 223 -16.94 2.96 -9.03
N ARG A 224 -18.06 3.37 -9.61
CA ARG A 224 -18.43 3.02 -10.99
C ARG A 224 -17.51 3.68 -12.01
N ASP A 225 -17.16 4.95 -11.80
CA ASP A 225 -16.23 5.68 -12.67
C ASP A 225 -14.84 5.06 -12.63
N TYR A 226 -14.40 4.61 -11.45
CA TYR A 226 -13.17 3.82 -11.30
C TYR A 226 -13.20 2.54 -12.15
N LEU A 227 -14.30 1.77 -12.10
CA LEU A 227 -14.44 0.55 -12.91
C LEU A 227 -14.51 0.84 -14.41
N ARG A 228 -15.17 1.94 -14.81
CA ARG A 228 -15.31 2.36 -16.22
C ARG A 228 -13.99 2.65 -16.91
N HIS A 229 -12.95 3.04 -16.17
CA HIS A 229 -11.60 3.19 -16.71
C HIS A 229 -11.10 1.90 -17.38
N TYR A 230 -11.52 0.75 -16.87
CA TYR A 230 -11.17 -0.57 -17.39
C TYR A 230 -12.16 -1.11 -18.42
N ALA A 231 -13.26 -0.40 -18.69
CA ALA A 231 -14.27 -0.87 -19.64
C ALA A 231 -13.68 -0.94 -21.06
N PRO A 232 -13.90 -2.03 -21.80
CA PRO A 232 -13.53 -2.10 -23.21
C PRO A 232 -14.20 -0.95 -23.99
N PRO A 233 -13.57 -0.42 -25.05
CA PRO A 233 -14.21 0.56 -25.90
C PRO A 233 -15.53 0.00 -26.45
N GLY A 234 -16.67 0.52 -25.97
CA GLY A 234 -18.01 0.15 -26.42
C GLY A 234 -18.93 -0.56 -25.41
N ILE A 235 -18.48 -0.81 -24.17
CA ILE A 235 -19.36 -1.30 -23.09
C ILE A 235 -19.75 -0.12 -22.19
N SER A 236 -21.03 0.29 -22.26
CA SER A 236 -21.61 1.21 -21.27
C SER A 236 -21.97 0.44 -20.01
N ALA A 237 -21.40 0.85 -18.87
CA ALA A 237 -21.79 0.41 -17.54
C ALA A 237 -23.10 1.08 -17.06
#